data_AF-A0A1R1I9N5-F1
#
_entry.id   AF-A0A1R1I9N5-F1
#
_cell.length_a   1.000
_cell.length_b   1.000
_cell.length_c   1.000
_cell.angle_alpha   90.00
_cell.angle_beta   90.00
_cell.angle_gamma   90.00
#
_symmetry.space_group_name_H-M   'P 1'
#
loop_
_entity.id
_entity.type
_entity.pdbx_description
1 polymer ?
#
loop_
_entity_poly.entity_id
_entity_poly.type
_entity_poly.pdbx_seq_one_letter_code
_entity_poly.pdbx_strand_id
1 'polypeptide(L)' 'MLPERPTAADLEAAYVRRGAQVAACDAARRLAVETLKAERDLIDAWAHGRKEAGPILPGD' A
#
# COMPACT_ATOMS: atom_id res chain seq x y z
N MET A 1 -3.83 -11.73 -23.28
CA MET A 1 -3.08 -12.60 -24.20
C MET A 1 -3.11 -11.95 -25.57
N LEU A 2 -2.02 -12.08 -26.34
CA LEU A 2 -2.02 -11.66 -27.75
C LEU A 2 -2.69 -12.75 -28.61
N PRO A 3 -3.26 -12.40 -29.77
CA PRO A 3 -3.77 -13.39 -30.72
C PRO A 3 -2.61 -14.15 -31.39
N GLU A 4 -2.91 -15.29 -32.04
CA GLU A 4 -1.93 -16.19 -32.67
C GLU A 4 -1.05 -15.50 -33.73
N ARG A 5 -1.61 -14.54 -34.47
CA ARG A 5 -0.89 -13.70 -35.43
C ARG A 5 -1.06 -12.23 -35.04
N PRO A 6 -0.26 -11.73 -34.08
CA PRO A 6 -0.40 -10.37 -33.59
C PRO A 6 0.06 -9.36 -34.63
N THR A 7 -0.68 -8.27 -34.72
CA THR A 7 -0.31 -7.07 -35.47
C THR A 7 0.49 -6.12 -34.58
N ALA A 8 1.12 -5.10 -35.18
CA ALA A 8 1.76 -4.03 -34.40
C ALA A 8 0.77 -3.34 -33.45
N ALA A 9 -0.48 -3.11 -33.89
CA ALA A 9 -1.51 -2.50 -33.04
C ALA A 9 -1.85 -3.36 -31.82
N ASP A 10 -1.84 -4.69 -31.96
CA ASP A 10 -2.06 -5.60 -30.82
C ASP A 10 -0.95 -5.48 -29.78
N LEU A 11 0.31 -5.33 -30.24
CA LEU A 11 1.47 -5.15 -29.37
C LEU A 11 1.39 -3.82 -28.62
N GLU A 12 1.09 -2.73 -29.31
CA GLU A 12 0.93 -1.41 -28.67
C GLU A 12 -0.19 -1.43 -27.61
N ALA A 13 -1.33 -2.02 -27.95
CA ALA A 13 -2.43 -2.13 -27.01
C ALA A 13 -2.07 -3.00 -25.80
N ALA A 14 -1.32 -4.10 -26.00
CA ALA A 14 -0.84 -4.95 -24.92
C ALA A 14 0.21 -4.25 -24.05
N TYR A 15 1.11 -3.47 -24.65
CA TYR A 15 2.12 -2.68 -23.96
C TYR A 15 1.46 -1.66 -23.03
N VAL A 16 0.53 -0.86 -23.55
CA VAL A 16 -0.20 0.15 -22.74
C VAL A 16 -0.98 -0.51 -21.61
N ARG A 17 -1.72 -1.60 -21.88
CA ARG A 17 -2.45 -2.34 -20.83
C ARG A 17 -1.51 -2.86 -19.74
N ARG A 18 -0.37 -3.44 -20.11
CA ARG A 18 0.60 -3.95 -19.14
C ARG A 18 1.20 -2.83 -18.31
N GLY A 19 1.53 -1.69 -18.94
CA GLY A 19 2.00 -0.50 -18.25
C GLY A 19 1.00 -0.01 -17.19
N ALA A 20 -0.27 0.08 -17.56
CA ALA A 20 -1.34 0.47 -16.63
C ALA A 20 -1.46 -0.49 -15.43
N GLN A 21 -1.37 -1.80 -15.66
CA GLN A 21 -1.40 -2.80 -14.59
C GLN A 21 -0.21 -2.67 -13.62
N VAL A 22 0.99 -2.41 -14.16
CA VAL A 22 2.19 -2.20 -13.34
C VAL A 22 2.07 -0.93 -12.51
N ALA A 23 1.60 0.17 -13.11
CA ALA A 23 1.38 1.43 -12.41
C ALA A 23 0.35 1.30 -11.29
N ALA A 24 -0.76 0.59 -11.53
CA ALA A 24 -1.78 0.32 -10.52
C ALA A 24 -1.24 -0.54 -9.36
N CYS A 25 -0.48 -1.59 -9.67
CA CYS A 25 0.16 -2.43 -8.66
C CYS A 25 1.15 -1.63 -7.80
N ASP A 26 1.95 -0.77 -8.42
CA ASP A 26 2.90 0.08 -7.70
C ASP A 26 2.19 1.08 -6.77
N ALA A 27 1.11 1.70 -7.24
CA ALA A 27 0.29 2.59 -6.43
C ALA A 27 -0.33 1.86 -5.22
N ALA A 28 -0.89 0.67 -5.42
CA ALA A 28 -1.44 -0.14 -4.35
C ALA A 28 -0.37 -0.55 -3.33
N ARG A 29 0.82 -0.94 -3.80
CA ARG A 29 1.97 -1.28 -2.96
C ARG A 29 2.42 -0.08 -2.11
N ARG A 30 2.55 1.10 -2.72
CA ARG A 30 2.92 2.33 -2.00
C ARG A 30 1.89 2.65 -0.91
N LEU A 31 0.61 2.64 -1.27
CA LEU A 31 -0.46 2.89 -0.30
C LEU A 31 -0.39 1.92 0.88
N ALA A 32 -0.23 0.63 0.64
CA ALA A 32 -0.13 -0.37 1.71
C ALA A 32 1.05 -0.11 2.66
N VAL A 33 2.23 0.25 2.11
CA VAL A 33 3.42 0.56 2.92
C VAL A 33 3.22 1.84 3.73
N GLU A 34 2.68 2.89 3.13
CA GLU A 34 2.46 4.16 3.84
C GLU A 34 1.38 4.02 4.92
N THR A 35 0.32 3.26 4.66
CA THR A 35 -0.68 2.93 5.69
C THR A 35 -0.05 2.16 6.85
N LEU A 36 0.78 1.14 6.57
CA LEU A 36 1.44 0.37 7.62
C LEU A 36 2.40 1.22 8.46
N LYS A 37 3.11 2.18 7.83
CA LYS A 37 3.96 3.13 8.57
C LYS A 37 3.12 4.01 9.48
N ALA A 38 2.05 4.61 8.96
CA ALA A 38 1.16 5.45 9.75
C ALA A 38 0.54 4.68 10.93
N GLU A 39 0.13 3.43 10.71
CA GLU A 39 -0.36 2.55 11.77
C GLU A 39 0.70 2.35 12.87
N ARG A 40 1.94 2.05 12.50
CA ARG A 40 3.04 1.85 13.44
C ARG A 40 3.37 3.12 14.21
N ASP A 41 3.41 4.27 13.54
CA ASP A 41 3.65 5.56 14.19
C ASP A 41 2.58 5.87 15.24
N LEU A 42 1.30 5.57 14.95
CA LEU A 42 0.21 5.71 15.91
C LEU A 42 0.34 4.77 17.11
N ILE A 43 0.72 3.52 16.87
CA ILE A 43 0.96 2.52 17.93
C ILE A 43 2.11 2.97 18.83
N ASP A 44 3.21 3.43 18.24
CA ASP A 44 4.38 3.88 18.99
C ASP A 44 4.05 5.12 19.83
N ALA A 45 3.32 6.08 19.26
CA ALA A 45 2.86 7.27 19.99
C ALA A 45 1.93 6.89 21.16
N TRP A 46 0.97 5.99 20.93
CA TRP A 46 0.08 5.50 21.99
C TRP A 46 0.86 4.77 23.10
N ALA A 47 1.79 3.90 22.72
CA ALA A 47 2.60 3.15 23.67
C ALA A 47 3.51 4.08 24.49
N HIS A 48 4.03 5.15 23.88
CA HIS A 48 4.80 6.17 24.58
C HIS A 48 3.93 6.95 25.57
N GLY A 49 2.79 7.49 25.13
CA GLY A 49 1.88 8.22 26.02
C GLY A 49 1.35 7.37 27.18
N ARG A 50 1.11 6.06 26.95
CA ARG A 50 0.76 5.10 28.01
C ARG A 50 1.87 4.91 29.04
N LYS A 51 3.14 4.90 28.62
CA LYS A 51 4.27 4.82 29.55
C LYS A 51 4.38 6.08 30.39
N GLU A 52 4.15 7.25 29.79
CA GLU A 52 4.20 8.54 30.48
C GLU A 52 3.04 8.73 31.47
N ALA A 53 1.83 8.32 31.09
CA ALA A 53 0.63 8.44 31.93
C ALA A 53 0.64 7.50 33.16
N GLY A 54 1.51 6.49 33.20
CA GLY A 54 1.55 5.50 34.27
C GLY A 54 0.36 4.51 34.22
N PRO A 55 0.33 3.51 35.12
CA PRO A 55 -0.77 2.55 35.18
C PRO A 55 -2.04 3.23 35.71
N ILE A 56 -3.18 3.02 35.03
CA ILE A 56 -4.49 3.32 35.59
C ILE A 56 -4.76 2.28 36.68
N LEU A 57 -4.87 2.72 37.92
CA LEU A 57 -5.19 1.84 39.04
C LEU A 57 -6.71 1.70 39.14
N PRO A 58 -7.24 0.53 39.56
CA PRO A 58 -8.68 0.38 39.76
C PRO A 58 -9.17 1.36 40.83
N GLY A 59 -10.01 2.33 40.45
CA GLY A 59 -10.57 3.33 41.37
C GLY A 59 -10.46 4.80 40.92
N ASP A 60 -9.79 5.08 39.80
CA ASP A 60 -9.82 6.38 39.11
C ASP A 60 -11.09 6.57 38.25
#